data_AF-A0A1H4DI31-F1
#
_entry.id   AF-A0A1H4DI31-F1
#
_cell.length_a   1.000
_cell.length_b   1.000
_cell.length_c   1.000
_cell.angle_alpha   90.00
_cell.angle_beta   90.00
_cell.angle_gamma   90.00
#
_symmetry.space_group_name_H-M   'P 1'
#
loop_
_entity.id
_entity.type
_entity.pdbx_description
1 polymer ?
#
loop_
_entity_poly.entity_id
_entity_poly.type
_entity_poly.pdbx_seq_one_letter_code
_entity_poly.pdbx_strand_id
1 'polypeptide(L)'
;METEVGAIAEGQQIPSGNDVMEAQFKLQEATENGEPAQKLYLKTFQPIDRDMQIWQARPESEWPLLATILANRIIMYPIHANPHTKRYLKPKHGRFTTVIYEDGARSDLPSDPQDAAAHVALRLASSIFDLPGDGLGLIKDLDMVWRVLSLVQQADILAIGKKTEMRLDGRTVFIDQSELDSLRRAFNRTKTRGRSLIQRIQQGLVYDDVLTRINPEKFQRIERVAPPLVRVRRESAAQTSSRERAERRANVQTVRKECIDFRLRIEMADNFTSQTFFEEQQ
;
A
#
# COMPACT_ATOMS: atom_id res chain seq x y z
N MET A 1 5.39 -49.31 25.53
CA MET A 1 6.18 -48.19 24.96
C MET A 1 5.63 -46.93 25.58
N GLU A 2 6.26 -46.54 26.67
CA GLU A 2 5.95 -45.31 27.40
C GLU A 2 6.46 -44.14 26.54
N THR A 3 5.55 -43.26 26.16
CA THR A 3 5.91 -41.98 25.55
C THR A 3 6.51 -41.10 26.64
N GLU A 4 7.84 -40.91 26.59
CA GLU A 4 8.54 -39.87 27.33
C GLU A 4 7.93 -38.51 26.96
N VAL A 5 7.14 -37.99 27.89
CA VAL A 5 6.71 -36.60 27.90
C VAL A 5 7.96 -35.80 28.29
N GLY A 6 8.62 -35.20 27.30
CA GLY A 6 9.75 -34.33 27.52
C GLY A 6 9.40 -33.28 28.58
N ALA A 7 10.18 -33.27 29.66
CA ALA A 7 9.99 -32.43 30.82
C ALA A 7 9.79 -30.96 30.41
N ILE A 8 8.61 -30.42 30.72
CA ILE A 8 8.34 -29.00 30.69
C ILE A 8 9.22 -28.40 31.78
N ALA A 9 10.24 -27.61 31.41
CA ALA A 9 11.09 -26.93 32.37
C ALA A 9 10.21 -26.08 33.30
N GLU A 10 10.28 -26.35 34.60
CA GLU A 10 9.54 -25.65 35.64
C GLU A 10 9.75 -24.14 35.52
N GLY A 11 8.68 -23.40 35.23
CA GLY A 11 8.69 -21.93 35.16
C GLY A 11 8.36 -21.30 33.80
N GLN A 12 8.19 -22.07 32.71
CA GLN A 12 7.68 -21.52 31.46
C GLN A 12 6.16 -21.31 31.54
N GLN A 13 5.74 -20.04 31.69
CA GLN A 13 4.33 -19.66 31.51
C GLN A 13 3.88 -20.05 30.10
N ILE A 14 2.80 -20.82 30.02
CA ILE A 14 2.11 -21.15 28.78
C ILE A 14 1.30 -19.90 28.40
N PRO A 15 1.69 -19.13 27.36
CA PRO A 15 0.97 -17.93 26.96
C PRO A 15 -0.37 -18.35 26.36
N SER A 16 -1.45 -17.68 26.76
CA SER A 16 -2.75 -17.80 26.11
C SER A 16 -2.70 -17.18 24.71
N GLY A 17 -3.64 -17.53 23.82
CA GLY A 17 -3.64 -17.05 22.42
C GLY A 17 -3.49 -15.53 22.24
N ASN A 18 -3.93 -14.72 23.20
CA ASN A 18 -3.77 -13.25 23.15
C ASN A 18 -2.39 -12.78 23.63
N ASP A 19 -1.75 -13.47 24.58
CA ASP A 19 -0.45 -13.06 25.13
C ASP A 19 0.68 -13.17 24.09
N VAL A 20 0.48 -14.03 23.08
CA VAL A 20 1.38 -14.24 21.94
C VAL A 20 1.35 -13.06 20.96
N MET A 21 0.33 -12.20 21.05
CA MET A 21 0.19 -11.03 20.18
C MET A 21 0.92 -9.79 20.70
N GLU A 22 1.36 -9.80 21.97
CA GLU A 22 2.18 -8.71 22.51
C GLU A 22 3.63 -8.83 22.01
N ALA A 23 4.05 -7.83 21.24
CA ALA A 23 5.40 -7.80 20.68
C ALA A 23 6.43 -7.54 21.80
N GLN A 24 7.42 -8.43 21.90
CA GLN A 24 8.58 -8.27 22.76
C GLN A 24 9.85 -8.27 21.91
N PHE A 25 10.83 -7.47 22.32
CA PHE A 25 12.03 -7.25 21.53
C PHE A 25 13.30 -7.54 22.32
N LYS A 26 14.35 -7.86 21.60
CA LYS A 26 15.71 -7.93 22.12
C LYS A 26 16.60 -7.01 21.28
N LEU A 27 17.49 -6.29 21.94
CA LEU A 27 18.46 -5.43 21.31
C LEU A 27 19.86 -6.02 21.49
N GLN A 28 20.67 -5.94 20.44
CA GLN A 28 22.06 -6.36 20.47
C GLN A 28 22.93 -5.32 19.78
N GLU A 29 23.97 -4.86 20.48
CA GLU A 29 24.98 -3.99 19.90
C GLU A 29 25.75 -4.72 18.79
N ALA A 30 25.98 -4.01 17.69
CA ALA A 30 26.69 -4.53 16.54
C ALA A 30 27.53 -3.44 15.87
N THR A 31 28.36 -3.87 14.94
CA THR A 31 29.05 -2.99 14.01
C THR A 31 28.69 -3.44 12.60
N GLU A 32 28.17 -2.52 11.80
CA GLU A 32 27.75 -2.78 10.42
C GLU A 32 28.62 -1.92 9.49
N ASN A 33 29.45 -2.55 8.66
CA ASN A 33 30.40 -1.86 7.76
C ASN A 33 31.31 -0.83 8.46
N GLY A 34 31.71 -1.10 9.72
CA GLY A 34 32.56 -0.21 10.51
C GLY A 34 31.81 0.90 11.26
N GLU A 35 30.48 1.00 11.09
CA GLU A 35 29.64 1.95 11.82
C GLU A 35 28.95 1.26 13.01
N PRO A 36 28.77 1.97 14.14
CA PRO A 36 28.00 1.44 15.27
C PRO A 36 26.54 1.23 14.84
N ALA A 37 25.97 0.10 15.24
CA ALA A 37 24.61 -0.29 14.89
C ALA A 37 23.94 -1.04 16.03
N GLN A 38 22.61 -1.04 16.03
CA GLN A 38 21.80 -1.83 16.96
C GLN A 38 20.95 -2.83 16.18
N LYS A 39 21.01 -4.11 16.55
CA LYS A 39 20.20 -5.17 15.95
C LYS A 39 18.98 -5.45 16.81
N LEU A 40 17.82 -5.23 16.23
CA LEU A 40 16.51 -5.43 16.86
C LEU A 40 15.95 -6.79 16.45
N TYR A 41 15.69 -7.65 17.43
CA TYR A 41 15.13 -8.99 17.27
C TYR A 41 13.71 -9.05 17.83
N LEU A 42 12.86 -9.87 17.24
CA LEU A 42 11.46 -10.03 17.64
C LEU A 42 11.24 -11.38 18.34
N LYS A 43 10.56 -11.37 19.49
CA LYS A 43 10.11 -12.59 20.16
C LYS A 43 9.10 -13.33 19.30
N THR A 44 9.29 -14.63 19.18
CA THR A 44 8.46 -15.50 18.34
C THR A 44 8.06 -16.75 19.10
N PHE A 45 7.05 -17.44 18.60
CA PHE A 45 6.40 -18.55 19.27
C PHE A 45 6.21 -19.73 18.33
N GLN A 46 6.15 -20.94 18.86
CA GLN A 46 5.82 -22.13 18.11
C GLN A 46 4.56 -22.77 18.69
N PRO A 47 3.63 -23.25 17.84
CA PRO A 47 2.44 -23.91 18.34
C PRO A 47 2.82 -25.28 18.91
N ILE A 48 2.42 -25.55 20.16
CA ILE A 48 2.45 -26.90 20.73
C ILE A 48 1.18 -27.63 20.29
N ASP A 49 0.03 -26.97 20.46
CA ASP A 49 -1.27 -27.43 19.99
C ASP A 49 -2.02 -26.24 19.39
N ARG A 50 -2.33 -26.33 18.08
CA ARG A 50 -3.02 -25.25 17.36
C ARG A 50 -4.51 -25.17 17.69
N ASP A 51 -5.14 -26.31 17.99
CA ASP A 51 -6.56 -26.38 18.26
C ASP A 51 -6.87 -25.87 19.67
N MET A 52 -5.95 -26.10 20.61
CA MET A 52 -6.02 -25.54 21.97
C MET A 52 -5.40 -24.14 22.11
N GLN A 53 -4.88 -23.57 21.03
CA GLN A 53 -4.15 -22.29 21.02
C GLN A 53 -3.01 -22.21 22.06
N ILE A 54 -2.31 -23.33 22.25
CA ILE A 54 -1.18 -23.42 23.17
C ILE A 54 0.10 -23.12 22.40
N TRP A 55 0.80 -22.08 22.84
CA TRP A 55 2.04 -21.62 22.24
C TRP A 55 3.22 -21.77 23.19
N GLN A 56 4.41 -21.94 22.63
CA GLN A 56 5.66 -21.90 23.36
C GLN A 56 6.51 -20.78 22.80
N ALA A 57 7.07 -19.93 23.67
CA ALA A 57 8.07 -18.96 23.24
C ALA A 57 9.30 -19.70 22.70
N ARG A 58 9.77 -19.29 21.52
CA ARG A 58 11.05 -19.75 20.99
C ARG A 58 12.20 -19.20 21.83
N PRO A 59 13.31 -19.94 21.95
CA PRO A 59 14.50 -19.44 22.64
C PRO A 59 15.01 -18.17 21.96
N GLU A 60 15.63 -17.27 22.73
CA GLU A 60 16.13 -15.99 22.20
C GLU A 60 17.13 -16.13 21.05
N SER A 61 17.86 -17.24 20.98
CA SER A 61 18.79 -17.57 19.89
C SER A 61 18.09 -17.77 18.54
N GLU A 62 16.78 -18.06 18.54
CA GLU A 62 15.97 -18.25 17.34
C GLU A 62 15.12 -17.03 16.98
N TRP A 63 15.18 -15.95 17.76
CA TRP A 63 14.42 -14.76 17.45
C TRP A 63 14.92 -14.17 16.12
N PRO A 64 14.03 -13.92 15.14
CA PRO A 64 14.44 -13.35 13.87
C PRO A 64 14.93 -11.91 14.03
N LEU A 65 15.98 -11.57 13.28
CA LEU A 65 16.42 -10.19 13.11
C LEU A 65 15.35 -9.43 12.34
N LEU A 66 14.86 -8.35 12.92
CA LEU A 66 13.79 -7.53 12.35
C LEU A 66 14.36 -6.27 11.70
N ALA A 67 15.30 -5.60 12.37
CA ALA A 67 15.98 -4.43 11.84
C ALA A 67 17.43 -4.32 12.33
N THR A 68 18.29 -3.74 11.51
CA THR A 68 19.57 -3.15 11.91
C THR A 68 19.45 -1.64 11.83
N ILE A 69 19.58 -0.98 12.98
CA ILE A 69 19.41 0.46 13.16
C ILE A 69 20.79 1.09 13.14
N LEU A 70 21.03 1.96 12.16
CA LEU A 70 22.21 2.81 12.09
C LEU A 70 21.79 4.25 12.36
N ALA A 71 22.78 5.12 12.60
CA ALA A 71 22.51 6.52 12.90
C ALA A 71 21.71 7.22 11.79
N ASN A 72 22.00 6.94 10.52
CA ASN A 72 21.37 7.59 9.36
C ASN A 72 20.33 6.74 8.61
N ARG A 73 20.32 5.41 8.79
CA ARG A 73 19.43 4.51 8.05
C ARG A 73 18.95 3.34 8.89
N ILE A 74 17.84 2.73 8.47
CA ILE A 74 17.30 1.52 9.07
C ILE A 74 17.25 0.44 7.99
N ILE A 75 17.91 -0.68 8.23
CA ILE A 75 17.86 -1.86 7.36
C ILE A 75 16.85 -2.83 7.97
N MET A 76 15.76 -3.10 7.26
CA MET A 76 14.66 -3.94 7.72
C MET A 76 14.71 -5.31 7.03
N TYR A 77 14.25 -6.33 7.76
CA TYR A 77 14.09 -7.70 7.29
C TYR A 77 12.64 -8.15 7.46
N PRO A 78 11.73 -7.76 6.54
CA PRO A 78 10.30 -7.89 6.77
C PRO A 78 9.81 -9.33 6.80
N ILE A 79 9.13 -9.71 7.89
CA ILE A 79 8.57 -11.05 8.09
C ILE A 79 7.10 -10.99 8.51
N HIS A 80 6.35 -12.05 8.27
CA HIS A 80 5.01 -12.16 8.85
C HIS A 80 5.11 -12.49 10.35
N ALA A 81 4.84 -11.51 11.22
CA ALA A 81 4.94 -11.65 12.67
C ALA A 81 3.71 -12.28 13.36
N ASN A 82 2.57 -12.41 12.68
CA ASN A 82 1.38 -12.97 13.30
C ASN A 82 1.45 -14.52 13.35
N PRO A 83 1.53 -15.13 14.55
CA PRO A 83 1.71 -16.57 14.77
C PRO A 83 0.53 -17.40 14.24
N HIS A 84 -0.67 -16.84 14.20
CA HIS A 84 -1.88 -17.52 13.72
C HIS A 84 -1.94 -17.65 12.19
N THR A 85 -1.00 -17.05 11.46
CA THR A 85 -1.03 -17.06 9.99
C THR A 85 -0.20 -18.21 9.42
N LYS A 86 -0.65 -18.81 8.30
CA LYS A 86 0.10 -19.84 7.57
C LYS A 86 1.45 -19.36 7.02
N ARG A 87 1.66 -18.05 6.98
CA ARG A 87 2.88 -17.41 6.48
C ARG A 87 3.82 -16.96 7.59
N TYR A 88 3.51 -17.27 8.85
CA TYR A 88 4.32 -16.88 10.00
C TYR A 88 5.82 -17.15 9.79
N LEU A 89 6.66 -16.17 10.14
CA LEU A 89 8.12 -16.12 9.95
C LEU A 89 8.62 -16.17 8.50
N LYS A 90 7.74 -16.20 7.50
CA LYS A 90 8.15 -16.09 6.08
C LYS A 90 8.36 -14.62 5.71
N PRO A 91 9.26 -14.33 4.74
CA PRO A 91 9.43 -12.98 4.21
C PRO A 91 8.12 -12.41 3.67
N LYS A 92 7.84 -11.12 3.99
CA LYS A 92 6.59 -10.45 3.56
C LYS A 92 6.56 -10.13 2.07
N HIS A 93 7.67 -9.65 1.52
CA HIS A 93 7.72 -9.03 0.18
C HIS A 93 8.34 -9.94 -0.88
N GLY A 94 8.12 -11.25 -0.73
CA GLY A 94 8.65 -12.26 -1.64
C GLY A 94 10.17 -12.24 -1.67
N ARG A 95 10.75 -11.89 -2.82
CA ARG A 95 12.21 -11.85 -3.00
C ARG A 95 12.86 -10.61 -2.38
N PHE A 96 12.10 -9.54 -2.14
CA PHE A 96 12.60 -8.36 -1.44
C PHE A 96 12.68 -8.63 0.07
N THR A 97 13.68 -9.40 0.47
CA THR A 97 13.90 -9.78 1.87
C THR A 97 14.53 -8.66 2.68
N THR A 98 15.13 -7.66 2.01
CA THR A 98 15.77 -6.52 2.65
C THR A 98 15.15 -5.21 2.16
N VAL A 99 14.77 -4.35 3.10
CA VAL A 99 14.27 -3.00 2.81
C VAL A 99 15.09 -1.99 3.59
N ILE A 100 15.75 -1.07 2.89
CA ILE A 100 16.57 -0.02 3.49
C ILE A 100 15.76 1.27 3.51
N TYR A 101 15.71 1.95 4.65
CA TYR A 101 15.09 3.26 4.78
C TYR A 101 16.13 4.31 5.17
N GLU A 102 16.18 5.41 4.41
CA GLU A 102 17.07 6.54 4.66
C GLU A 102 16.32 7.86 4.47
N ASP A 103 16.17 8.63 5.55
CA ASP A 103 15.45 9.91 5.54
C ASP A 103 16.39 11.13 5.62
N GLY A 104 17.71 10.90 5.56
CA GLY A 104 18.75 11.91 5.72
C GLY A 104 18.90 12.46 7.15
N ALA A 105 18.08 11.99 8.10
CA ALA A 105 18.20 12.36 9.50
C ALA A 105 19.25 11.46 10.19
N ARG A 106 20.04 12.06 11.08
CA ARG A 106 20.93 11.33 11.99
C ARG A 106 20.33 11.32 13.38
N SER A 107 20.25 10.15 13.99
CA SER A 107 19.80 9.99 15.37
C SER A 107 20.83 9.20 16.17
N ASP A 108 20.85 9.43 17.48
CA ASP A 108 21.55 8.54 18.40
C ASP A 108 20.94 7.13 18.35
N LEU A 109 21.77 6.14 18.67
CA LEU A 109 21.34 4.76 18.70
C LEU A 109 20.59 4.48 20.01
N PRO A 110 19.43 3.80 19.94
CA PRO A 110 18.69 3.42 21.13
C PRO A 110 19.47 2.37 21.94
N SER A 111 19.33 2.40 23.27
CA SER A 111 19.98 1.45 24.19
C SER A 111 19.02 0.43 24.79
N ASP A 112 17.72 0.69 24.76
CA ASP A 112 16.67 -0.21 25.27
C ASP A 112 15.88 -0.84 24.11
N PRO A 113 15.48 -2.13 24.19
CA PRO A 113 14.75 -2.80 23.11
C PRO A 113 13.40 -2.16 22.76
N GLN A 114 12.66 -1.66 23.76
CA GLN A 114 11.35 -1.05 23.55
C GLN A 114 11.50 0.35 22.97
N ASP A 115 12.47 1.12 23.47
CA ASP A 115 12.83 2.41 22.89
C ASP A 115 13.33 2.26 21.45
N ALA A 116 14.06 1.18 21.14
CA ALA A 116 14.50 0.88 19.79
C ALA A 116 13.33 0.60 18.84
N ALA A 117 12.34 -0.18 19.28
CA ALA A 117 11.13 -0.39 18.49
C ALA A 117 10.34 0.92 18.28
N ALA A 118 10.19 1.73 19.34
CA ALA A 118 9.54 3.04 19.24
C ALA A 118 10.29 4.00 18.31
N HIS A 119 11.62 4.02 18.37
CA HIS A 119 12.50 4.80 17.49
C HIS A 119 12.31 4.42 16.02
N VAL A 120 12.29 3.13 15.70
CA VAL A 120 12.01 2.63 14.35
C VAL A 120 10.61 3.06 13.89
N ALA A 121 9.59 2.86 14.74
CA ALA A 121 8.22 3.24 14.42
C ALA A 121 8.04 4.74 14.18
N LEU A 122 8.78 5.58 14.90
CA LEU A 122 8.74 7.04 14.75
C LEU A 122 9.39 7.51 13.44
N ARG A 123 10.51 6.90 13.05
CA ARG A 123 11.22 7.26 11.81
C ARG A 123 10.49 6.80 10.56
N LEU A 124 9.82 5.66 10.62
CA LEU A 124 9.05 5.10 9.51
C LEU A 124 7.66 5.73 9.41
N ALA A 125 7.26 6.17 8.22
CA ALA A 125 5.89 6.64 8.02
C ALA A 125 4.90 5.48 8.10
N SER A 126 4.02 5.48 9.11
CA SER A 126 2.97 4.46 9.32
C SER A 126 1.98 4.34 8.16
N SER A 127 1.90 5.34 7.28
CA SER A 127 1.12 5.25 6.04
C SER A 127 1.75 4.34 4.99
N ILE A 128 3.02 3.97 5.11
CA ILE A 128 3.78 3.20 4.13
C ILE A 128 4.31 1.90 4.74
N PHE A 129 4.69 1.93 6.02
CA PHE A 129 5.33 0.80 6.69
C PHE A 129 4.47 0.21 7.81
N ASP A 130 4.56 -1.10 7.97
CA ASP A 130 4.06 -1.82 9.14
C ASP A 130 4.96 -1.54 10.36
N LEU A 131 4.39 -1.62 11.56
CA LEU A 131 5.12 -1.41 12.81
C LEU A 131 6.09 -2.57 13.12
N PRO A 132 7.07 -2.39 14.03
CA PRO A 132 7.97 -3.46 14.44
C PRO A 132 7.25 -4.73 14.91
N GLY A 133 6.21 -4.59 15.73
CA GLY A 133 5.42 -5.72 16.22
C GLY A 133 4.69 -6.49 15.11
N ASP A 134 4.38 -5.83 13.99
CA ASP A 134 3.75 -6.45 12.83
C ASP A 134 4.76 -7.12 11.89
N GLY A 135 6.06 -7.01 12.18
CA GLY A 135 7.15 -7.61 11.42
C GLY A 135 7.75 -6.72 10.33
N LEU A 136 7.54 -5.39 10.41
CA LEU A 136 8.09 -4.37 9.50
C LEU A 136 7.79 -4.57 8.00
N GLY A 137 8.38 -3.71 7.17
CA GLY A 137 8.21 -3.67 5.72
C GLY A 137 7.01 -2.84 5.29
N LEU A 138 6.66 -2.91 4.01
CA LEU A 138 5.53 -2.17 3.46
C LEU A 138 4.19 -2.72 3.95
N ILE A 139 3.23 -1.82 4.17
CA ILE A 139 1.85 -2.18 4.49
C ILE A 139 1.20 -2.97 3.34
N LYS A 140 0.20 -3.79 3.67
CA LYS A 140 -0.58 -4.60 2.71
C LYS A 140 -1.19 -3.81 1.55
N ASP A 141 -1.46 -2.51 1.73
CA ASP A 141 -2.00 -1.67 0.65
C ASP A 141 -1.00 -1.48 -0.50
N LEU A 142 0.29 -1.66 -0.23
CA LEU A 142 1.39 -1.59 -1.19
C LEU A 142 1.84 -2.96 -1.69
N ASP A 143 1.12 -4.05 -1.40
CA ASP A 143 1.45 -5.40 -1.85
C ASP A 143 1.73 -5.50 -3.35
N MET A 144 0.98 -4.74 -4.15
CA MET A 144 1.14 -4.73 -5.60
C MET A 144 2.51 -4.20 -6.03
N VAL A 145 3.11 -3.28 -5.27
CA VAL A 145 4.40 -2.67 -5.60
C VAL A 145 5.48 -3.74 -5.66
N TRP A 146 5.68 -4.47 -4.57
CA TRP A 146 6.74 -5.49 -4.54
C TRP A 146 6.44 -6.66 -5.49
N ARG A 147 5.16 -7.01 -5.72
CA ARG A 147 4.78 -8.04 -6.71
C ARG A 147 5.19 -7.65 -8.13
N VAL A 148 4.98 -6.39 -8.50
CA VAL A 148 5.41 -5.87 -9.81
C VAL A 148 6.93 -5.72 -9.87
N LEU A 149 7.56 -5.19 -8.82
CA LEU A 149 9.02 -5.10 -8.74
C LEU A 149 9.70 -6.47 -8.78
N SER A 150 9.04 -7.54 -8.31
CA SER A 150 9.57 -8.90 -8.36
C SER A 150 9.80 -9.40 -9.79
N LEU A 151 9.20 -8.75 -10.80
CA LEU A 151 9.48 -9.02 -12.21
C LEU A 151 10.92 -8.61 -12.61
N VAL A 152 11.56 -7.71 -11.88
CA VAL A 152 12.94 -7.28 -12.10
C VAL A 152 13.89 -8.29 -11.46
N GLN A 153 14.13 -9.42 -12.13
CA GLN A 153 14.79 -10.62 -11.57
C GLN A 153 16.16 -10.42 -10.93
N GLN A 154 16.88 -9.33 -11.19
CA GLN A 154 18.14 -9.02 -10.53
C GLN A 154 18.01 -8.33 -9.17
N ALA A 155 16.85 -7.74 -8.85
CA ALA A 155 16.69 -6.92 -7.64
C ALA A 155 16.02 -7.61 -6.44
N ASP A 156 16.67 -7.62 -5.29
CA ASP A 156 16.15 -8.20 -4.04
C ASP A 156 16.26 -7.25 -2.84
N ILE A 157 16.75 -6.03 -3.06
CA ILE A 157 16.82 -4.98 -2.05
C ILE A 157 15.96 -3.80 -2.50
N LEU A 158 15.11 -3.31 -1.60
CA LEU A 158 14.32 -2.09 -1.82
C LEU A 158 14.86 -0.98 -0.93
N ALA A 159 15.46 0.05 -1.52
CA ALA A 159 15.89 1.25 -0.82
C ALA A 159 14.82 2.33 -0.97
N ILE A 160 14.37 2.87 0.15
CA ILE A 160 13.35 3.91 0.23
C ILE A 160 13.96 5.11 0.92
N GLY A 161 13.92 6.26 0.27
CA GLY A 161 14.42 7.48 0.87
C GLY A 161 13.59 8.70 0.60
N LYS A 162 13.98 9.81 1.23
CA LYS A 162 13.42 11.14 0.95
C LYS A 162 14.24 11.81 -0.14
N LYS A 163 13.57 12.35 -1.16
CA LYS A 163 14.20 13.00 -2.32
C LYS A 163 15.14 12.07 -3.10
N THR A 164 14.78 10.79 -3.19
CA THR A 164 15.58 9.79 -3.90
C THR A 164 15.06 9.60 -5.31
N GLU A 165 15.93 9.63 -6.31
CA GLU A 165 15.54 9.31 -7.67
C GLU A 165 15.21 7.82 -7.81
N MET A 166 14.12 7.53 -8.54
CA MET A 166 13.74 6.16 -8.84
C MET A 166 14.73 5.55 -9.83
N ARG A 167 15.48 4.54 -9.38
CA ARG A 167 16.51 3.88 -10.20
C ARG A 167 16.72 2.45 -9.78
N LEU A 168 17.33 1.66 -10.66
CA LEU A 168 17.83 0.33 -10.37
C LEU A 168 19.36 0.38 -10.43
N ASP A 169 20.02 -0.06 -9.36
CA ASP A 169 21.47 -0.11 -9.26
C ASP A 169 21.89 -1.48 -8.71
N GLY A 170 22.49 -2.30 -9.56
CA GLY A 170 22.77 -3.71 -9.26
C GLY A 170 21.52 -4.46 -8.79
N ARG A 171 21.49 -4.80 -7.51
CA ARG A 171 20.42 -5.55 -6.84
C ARG A 171 19.41 -4.67 -6.10
N THR A 172 19.62 -3.35 -6.09
CA THR A 172 18.84 -2.42 -5.27
C THR A 172 17.94 -1.55 -6.13
N VAL A 173 16.64 -1.59 -5.85
CA VAL A 173 15.66 -0.66 -6.40
C VAL A 173 15.52 0.50 -5.44
N PHE A 174 15.74 1.71 -5.93
CA PHE A 174 15.58 2.96 -5.18
C PHE A 174 14.22 3.56 -5.52
N ILE A 175 13.44 3.93 -4.51
CA ILE A 175 12.13 4.59 -4.67
C ILE A 175 12.00 5.71 -3.65
N ASP A 176 11.45 6.84 -4.08
CA ASP A 176 11.11 7.92 -3.18
C ASP A 176 9.90 7.57 -2.29
N GLN A 177 9.97 7.97 -1.03
CA GLN A 177 8.87 7.77 -0.08
C GLN A 177 7.56 8.42 -0.54
N SER A 178 7.61 9.59 -1.18
CA SER A 178 6.41 10.30 -1.65
C SER A 178 5.76 9.63 -2.86
N GLU A 179 6.54 8.92 -3.68
CA GLU A 179 6.04 8.08 -4.76
C GLU A 179 5.28 6.86 -4.22
N LEU A 180 5.80 6.21 -3.17
CA LEU A 180 5.08 5.12 -2.50
C LEU A 180 3.76 5.59 -1.89
N ASP A 181 3.73 6.75 -1.22
CA ASP A 181 2.46 7.29 -0.69
C ASP A 181 1.49 7.68 -1.83
N SER A 182 2.00 8.20 -2.94
CA SER A 182 1.20 8.53 -4.13
C SER A 182 0.56 7.28 -4.75
N LEU A 183 1.34 6.19 -4.89
CA LEU A 183 0.86 4.88 -5.34
C LEU A 183 -0.19 4.32 -4.39
N ARG A 184 0.04 4.36 -3.08
CA ARG A 184 -0.93 3.93 -2.07
C ARG A 184 -2.26 4.69 -2.20
N ARG A 185 -2.20 6.03 -2.30
CA ARG A 185 -3.39 6.87 -2.49
C ARG A 185 -4.10 6.54 -3.81
N ALA A 186 -3.37 6.30 -4.89
CA ALA A 186 -3.93 5.88 -6.17
C ALA A 186 -4.65 4.52 -6.07
N PHE A 187 -4.03 3.53 -5.45
CA PHE A 187 -4.64 2.21 -5.22
C PHE A 187 -5.92 2.32 -4.38
N ASN A 188 -5.89 3.11 -3.31
CA ASN A 188 -7.05 3.27 -2.44
C ASN A 188 -8.21 4.00 -3.16
N ARG A 189 -7.93 5.00 -3.99
CA ARG A 189 -8.93 5.63 -4.86
C ARG A 189 -9.56 4.63 -5.83
N THR A 190 -8.76 3.78 -6.46
CA THR A 190 -9.25 2.75 -7.40
C THR A 190 -10.10 1.70 -6.68
N LYS A 191 -9.68 1.23 -5.51
CA LYS A 191 -10.47 0.30 -4.67
C LYS A 191 -11.83 0.91 -4.32
N THR A 192 -11.86 2.16 -3.88
CA THR A 192 -13.12 2.86 -3.52
C THR A 192 -14.04 3.00 -4.72
N ARG A 193 -13.55 3.47 -5.87
CA ARG A 193 -14.35 3.57 -7.10
C ARG A 193 -14.91 2.22 -7.55
N GLY A 194 -14.09 1.17 -7.49
CA GLY A 194 -14.51 -0.20 -7.80
C GLY A 194 -15.62 -0.70 -6.89
N ARG A 195 -15.50 -0.50 -5.57
CA ARG A 195 -16.56 -0.86 -4.61
C ARG A 195 -17.86 -0.13 -4.89
N SER A 196 -17.81 1.18 -5.14
CA SER A 196 -19.00 1.97 -5.48
C SER A 196 -19.67 1.48 -6.77
N LEU A 197 -18.89 1.08 -7.78
CA LEU A 197 -19.42 0.49 -9.02
C LEU A 197 -20.11 -0.85 -8.74
N ILE A 198 -19.47 -1.75 -7.99
CA ILE A 198 -20.03 -3.05 -7.60
C ILE A 198 -21.34 -2.86 -6.82
N GLN A 199 -21.36 -1.95 -5.85
CA GLN A 199 -22.55 -1.65 -5.06
C GLN A 199 -23.69 -1.12 -5.93
N ARG A 200 -23.40 -0.23 -6.90
CA ARG A 200 -24.41 0.27 -7.85
C ARG A 200 -24.94 -0.83 -8.79
N ILE A 201 -24.09 -1.79 -9.15
CA ILE A 201 -24.51 -2.97 -9.93
C ILE A 201 -25.45 -3.84 -9.08
N GLN A 202 -25.06 -4.17 -7.85
CA GLN A 202 -25.87 -4.96 -6.92
C GLN A 202 -27.22 -4.30 -6.62
N GLN A 203 -27.23 -2.99 -6.35
CA GLN A 203 -28.47 -2.23 -6.17
C GLN A 203 -29.36 -2.26 -7.41
N GLY A 204 -28.75 -2.17 -8.61
CA GLY A 204 -29.48 -2.31 -9.87
C GLY A 204 -30.13 -3.68 -10.01
N LEU A 205 -29.41 -4.76 -9.71
CA LEU A 205 -29.96 -6.12 -9.76
C LEU A 205 -31.13 -6.29 -8.79
N VAL A 206 -31.01 -5.81 -7.55
CA VAL A 206 -32.10 -5.88 -6.57
C VAL A 206 -33.29 -5.04 -7.03
N TYR A 207 -33.05 -3.84 -7.57
CA TYR A 207 -34.11 -2.99 -8.12
C TYR A 207 -34.85 -3.69 -9.26
N ASP A 208 -34.10 -4.23 -10.23
CA ASP A 208 -34.63 -4.87 -11.44
C ASP A 208 -35.29 -6.23 -11.17
N ASP A 209 -34.91 -6.96 -10.12
CA ASP A 209 -35.46 -8.30 -9.82
C ASP A 209 -36.51 -8.30 -8.71
N VAL A 210 -36.45 -7.35 -7.77
CA VAL A 210 -37.36 -7.28 -6.61
C VAL A 210 -38.41 -6.21 -6.81
N LEU A 211 -38.01 -4.96 -7.10
CA LEU A 211 -38.95 -3.84 -7.12
C LEU A 211 -39.85 -3.85 -8.35
N THR A 212 -39.32 -4.27 -9.51
CA THR A 212 -40.11 -4.50 -10.72
C THR A 212 -41.17 -5.60 -10.54
N ARG A 213 -40.91 -6.61 -9.68
CA ARG A 213 -41.89 -7.66 -9.36
C ARG A 213 -42.93 -7.21 -8.35
N ILE A 214 -42.55 -6.37 -7.40
CA ILE A 214 -43.45 -5.84 -6.36
C ILE A 214 -44.38 -4.77 -6.94
N ASN A 215 -43.87 -3.88 -7.78
CA ASN A 215 -44.67 -2.81 -8.40
C ASN A 215 -44.13 -2.46 -9.80
N PRO A 216 -44.54 -3.22 -10.84
CA PRO A 216 -44.04 -3.05 -12.21
C PRO A 216 -44.45 -1.73 -12.86
N GLU A 217 -45.59 -1.15 -12.48
CA GLU A 217 -46.04 0.14 -13.05
C GLU A 217 -45.18 1.31 -12.58
N LYS A 218 -44.65 1.24 -11.36
CA LYS A 218 -43.82 2.31 -10.77
C LYS A 218 -42.32 2.10 -11.01
N PHE A 219 -41.88 0.86 -11.17
CA PHE A 219 -40.46 0.52 -11.30
C PHE A 219 -40.24 -0.26 -12.59
N GLN A 220 -39.85 0.45 -13.65
CA GLN A 220 -39.49 -0.13 -14.94
C GLN A 220 -38.02 -0.56 -14.96
N ARG A 221 -37.75 -1.66 -15.67
CA ARG A 221 -36.41 -2.23 -15.83
C ARG A 221 -35.55 -1.30 -16.68
N ILE A 222 -34.37 -0.95 -16.19
CA ILE A 222 -33.42 -0.11 -16.94
C ILE A 222 -32.40 -1.00 -17.63
N GLU A 223 -32.42 -1.07 -18.96
CA GLU A 223 -31.44 -1.84 -19.74
C GLU A 223 -30.04 -1.18 -19.63
N ARG A 224 -29.10 -1.86 -18.98
CA ARG A 224 -27.74 -1.35 -18.77
C ARG A 224 -26.80 -1.86 -19.84
N VAL A 225 -26.30 -0.95 -20.69
CA VAL A 225 -25.15 -1.19 -21.56
C VAL A 225 -23.89 -1.28 -20.70
N ALA A 226 -23.19 -2.41 -20.72
CA ALA A 226 -21.97 -2.60 -19.93
C ALA A 226 -20.89 -1.58 -20.35
N PRO A 227 -20.28 -0.83 -19.43
CA PRO A 227 -19.14 0.03 -19.76
C PRO A 227 -17.93 -0.83 -20.15
N PRO A 228 -17.09 -0.41 -21.13
CA PRO A 228 -15.98 -1.22 -21.59
C PRO A 228 -14.92 -1.39 -20.48
N LEU A 229 -14.43 -2.62 -20.34
CA LEU A 229 -13.31 -2.97 -19.47
C LEU A 229 -12.04 -2.23 -19.93
N VAL A 230 -11.34 -1.63 -18.97
CA VAL A 230 -10.18 -0.74 -19.14
C VAL A 230 -9.12 -1.28 -20.11
N ARG A 231 -8.74 -0.45 -21.09
CA ARG A 231 -7.61 -0.71 -22.01
C ARG A 231 -6.29 -0.36 -21.30
N VAL A 232 -5.54 -1.37 -20.87
CA VAL A 232 -4.18 -1.19 -20.33
C VAL A 232 -3.24 -0.86 -21.50
N ARG A 233 -2.67 0.34 -21.51
CA ARG A 233 -1.60 0.75 -22.43
C ARG A 233 -0.29 0.82 -21.65
N ARG A 234 0.75 0.14 -22.14
CA ARG A 234 2.13 0.28 -21.64
C ARG A 234 2.79 1.43 -22.41
N GLU A 235 3.07 2.52 -21.72
CA GLU A 235 3.75 3.70 -22.27
C GLU A 235 5.00 4.02 -21.42
N SER A 236 6.09 4.50 -22.03
CA SER A 236 7.30 4.92 -21.32
C SER A 236 7.17 6.35 -20.77
N ALA A 237 8.00 6.75 -19.80
CA ALA A 237 7.93 8.08 -19.17
C ALA A 237 8.04 9.26 -20.17
N ALA A 238 8.84 9.08 -21.22
CA ALA A 238 8.93 10.05 -22.33
C ALA A 238 7.60 10.13 -23.12
N GLN A 239 6.91 9.00 -23.30
CA GLN A 239 5.61 8.94 -23.97
C GLN A 239 4.51 9.58 -23.09
N THR A 240 4.53 9.36 -21.78
CA THR A 240 3.57 10.00 -20.84
C THR A 240 3.65 11.52 -20.88
N SER A 241 4.86 12.09 -20.77
CA SER A 241 5.04 13.56 -20.80
C SER A 241 4.69 14.19 -22.15
N SER A 242 4.95 13.49 -23.26
CA SER A 242 4.55 13.93 -24.60
C SER A 242 3.02 13.95 -24.77
N ARG A 243 2.33 12.97 -24.17
CA ARG A 243 0.87 12.86 -24.23
C ARG A 243 0.18 13.88 -23.35
N GLU A 244 0.65 14.13 -22.14
CA GLU A 244 0.08 15.18 -21.28
C GLU A 244 0.13 16.55 -21.96
N ARG A 245 1.21 16.83 -22.71
CA ARG A 245 1.32 18.04 -23.53
C ARG A 245 0.35 18.02 -24.71
N ALA A 246 0.13 16.87 -25.36
CA ALA A 246 -0.83 16.72 -26.44
C ALA A 246 -2.29 16.85 -25.96
N GLU A 247 -2.66 16.25 -24.83
CA GLU A 247 -3.99 16.33 -24.23
C GLU A 247 -4.30 17.75 -23.72
N ARG A 248 -3.32 18.43 -23.11
CA ARG A 248 -3.47 19.86 -22.76
C ARG A 248 -3.68 20.72 -24.01
N ARG A 249 -2.97 20.47 -25.11
CA ARG A 249 -3.17 21.20 -26.37
C ARG A 249 -4.53 20.91 -27.00
N ALA A 250 -4.98 19.66 -26.96
CA ALA A 250 -6.29 19.26 -27.45
C ALA A 250 -7.42 19.91 -26.65
N ASN A 251 -7.36 19.87 -25.30
CA ASN A 251 -8.35 20.53 -24.45
C ASN A 251 -8.39 22.04 -24.65
N VAL A 252 -7.24 22.70 -24.81
CA VAL A 252 -7.18 24.13 -25.12
C VAL A 252 -7.81 24.45 -26.47
N GLN A 253 -7.61 23.59 -27.49
CA GLN A 253 -8.27 23.75 -28.79
C GLN A 253 -9.79 23.53 -28.74
N THR A 254 -10.25 22.55 -27.95
CA THR A 254 -11.68 22.28 -27.76
C THR A 254 -12.37 23.45 -27.06
N VAL A 255 -11.80 23.94 -25.95
CA VAL A 255 -12.33 25.12 -25.23
C VAL A 255 -12.32 26.36 -26.11
N ARG A 256 -11.27 26.54 -26.93
CA ARG A 256 -11.20 27.68 -27.86
C ARG A 256 -12.27 27.59 -28.95
N LYS A 257 -12.60 26.39 -29.45
CA LYS A 257 -13.72 26.19 -30.38
C LYS A 257 -15.07 26.44 -29.71
N GLU A 258 -15.28 25.94 -28.50
CA GLU A 258 -16.53 26.18 -27.75
C GLU A 258 -16.74 27.67 -27.44
N CYS A 259 -15.68 28.42 -27.12
CA CYS A 259 -15.77 29.87 -26.95
C CYS A 259 -16.10 30.61 -28.26
N ILE A 260 -15.59 30.13 -29.40
CA ILE A 260 -15.90 30.71 -30.72
C ILE A 260 -17.38 30.43 -31.08
N ASP A 261 -17.85 29.20 -30.89
CA ASP A 261 -19.25 28.82 -31.13
C ASP A 261 -20.22 29.57 -30.20
N PHE A 262 -19.83 29.77 -28.93
CA PHE A 262 -20.64 30.55 -27.98
C PHE A 262 -20.73 32.03 -28.38
N ARG A 263 -19.62 32.61 -28.86
CA ARG A 263 -19.59 33.99 -29.35
C ARG A 263 -20.44 34.17 -30.61
N LEU A 264 -20.36 33.24 -31.56
CA LEU A 264 -21.20 33.27 -32.78
C LEU A 264 -22.69 33.12 -32.46
N ARG A 265 -23.05 32.34 -31.43
CA ARG A 265 -24.45 32.22 -30.97
C ARG A 265 -24.98 33.50 -30.32
N ILE A 266 -24.16 34.24 -29.59
CA ILE A 266 -24.54 35.55 -29.03
C ILE A 266 -24.73 36.56 -30.17
N GLU A 267 -23.79 36.65 -31.12
CA GLU A 267 -23.89 37.56 -32.27
C GLU A 267 -25.11 37.25 -33.16
N MET A 268 -25.52 35.98 -33.28
CA MET A 268 -26.75 35.60 -34.00
C MET A 268 -28.04 35.90 -33.20
N ALA A 269 -28.02 35.83 -31.87
CA ALA A 269 -29.17 36.16 -31.03
C ALA A 269 -29.44 37.68 -30.99
N ASP A 270 -28.37 38.49 -31.01
CA ASP A 270 -28.45 39.96 -31.07
C ASP A 270 -28.97 40.45 -32.44
N ASN A 271 -28.63 39.75 -33.53
CA ASN A 271 -29.19 40.03 -34.86
C ASN A 271 -30.67 39.63 -34.98
N PHE A 272 -31.11 38.57 -34.29
CA PHE A 272 -32.51 38.14 -34.30
C PHE A 272 -33.43 39.10 -33.53
N THR A 273 -32.94 39.68 -32.43
CA THR A 273 -33.69 40.68 -31.64
C THR A 273 -33.77 42.04 -32.34
N SER A 274 -32.82 42.35 -33.23
CA SER A 274 -32.84 43.59 -34.01
C SER A 274 -33.78 43.54 -35.22
N GLN A 275 -34.06 42.35 -35.77
CA GLN A 275 -35.01 42.18 -36.88
C GLN A 275 -36.47 42.09 -36.41
N THR A 276 -36.74 41.45 -35.28
CA THR A 276 -38.12 41.37 -34.74
C THR A 276 -38.65 42.71 -34.22
N PHE A 277 -37.79 43.64 -33.80
CA PHE A 277 -38.20 44.99 -33.38
C PHE A 277 -38.59 45.91 -34.56
N PHE A 278 -38.27 45.55 -35.81
CA PHE A 278 -38.58 46.36 -36.99
C PHE A 278 -39.86 45.90 -37.73
N GLU A 279 -40.40 44.71 -37.45
CA GLU A 279 -41.64 44.21 -38.08
C GLU A 279 -42.91 44.44 -37.24
N GLU A 280 -42.82 44.87 -35.98
CA GLU A 280 -43.99 45.18 -35.13
C GLU A 280 -44.39 46.69 -35.12
N GLN A 281 -43.86 47.51 -36.04
CA GLN A 281 -44.16 48.96 -36.12
C GLN A 281 -44.63 49.44 -37.52
N GLN A 282 -45.18 48.55 -38.36
CA GLN A 282 -45.95 48.93 -39.56
C GLN A 282 -47.38 48.41 -39.48
#